data_AF-A0A183JH12-F1
#
_entry.id   AF-A0A183JH12-F1
#
_cell.length_a   1.000
_cell.length_b   1.000
_cell.length_c   1.000
_cell.angle_alpha   90.00
_cell.angle_beta   90.00
_cell.angle_gamma   90.00
#
_symmetry.space_group_name_H-M   'P 1'
#
loop_
_entity.id
_entity.type
_entity.pdbx_description
1 polymer ?
#
loop_
_entity_poly.entity_id
_entity_poly.type
_entity_poly.pdbx_seq_one_letter_code
_entity_poly.pdbx_strand_id
1 'polypeptide(L)'
;LLAYYQWVPFVLGLQCILFYIPHIAWQAACACRSGGDMFSLVKSAADAAILSRDDRQKAVARVAEFIEDMIGMHKECRKGKRAKLTKTAAQFGGIFVASKRLGTHLIFSYLCVKIVTIINAALQLFLIQRFLGFYSNGSASRRSLQLGKVTDFKALNDLSYSENENVEGYGFGLTVVNHIRSGRDWPETMLFPRVAYCRVPGIRLVGVKNSYTAQCALPINMLNEKIYIFFWFWIVFLLIICILSLLLWLTRMILASKRKNFIKRYLRLKGIHSLKGDELKQSDLDEFIDKYLRADGVFIIRMLTINSGDIITGEIVTELYNNFMNHYHNIHPIDKEQDLMKPEKIGFTNLV
;
A
#
# COMPACT_ATOMS: atom_id res chain seq x y z
N LEU A 1 -27.69 -20.71 -19.21
CA LEU A 1 -27.63 -19.56 -18.28
C LEU A 1 -27.37 -19.95 -16.82
N LEU A 2 -27.88 -21.09 -16.29
CA LEU A 2 -27.77 -21.43 -14.86
C LEU A 2 -26.36 -21.83 -14.37
N ALA A 3 -25.41 -22.15 -15.26
CA ALA A 3 -24.10 -22.65 -14.85
C ALA A 3 -23.23 -21.60 -14.13
N TYR A 4 -23.29 -20.30 -14.50
CA TYR A 4 -22.42 -19.29 -13.87
C TYR A 4 -22.80 -18.99 -12.41
N TYR A 5 -24.08 -19.15 -12.05
CA TYR A 5 -24.56 -18.94 -10.67
C TYR A 5 -23.92 -19.91 -9.68
N GLN A 6 -23.59 -21.12 -10.13
CA GLN A 6 -22.86 -22.09 -9.31
C GLN A 6 -21.47 -21.58 -8.94
N TRP A 7 -20.87 -20.75 -9.80
CA TRP A 7 -19.52 -20.21 -9.63
C TRP A 7 -19.46 -18.91 -8.82
N VAL A 8 -20.58 -18.21 -8.62
CA VAL A 8 -20.64 -16.94 -7.89
C VAL A 8 -19.97 -17.03 -6.50
N PRO A 9 -20.33 -18.00 -5.62
CA PRO A 9 -19.72 -18.07 -4.30
C PRO A 9 -18.23 -18.42 -4.33
N PHE A 10 -17.80 -19.27 -5.28
CA PHE A 10 -16.40 -19.64 -5.43
C PHE A 10 -15.54 -18.47 -5.92
N VAL A 11 -16.07 -17.68 -6.86
CA VAL A 11 -15.38 -16.47 -7.34
C VAL A 11 -15.28 -15.45 -6.22
N LEU A 12 -16.36 -15.18 -5.49
CA LEU A 12 -16.32 -14.27 -4.33
C LEU A 12 -15.33 -14.76 -3.25
N GLY A 13 -15.31 -16.07 -2.97
CA GLY A 13 -14.34 -16.68 -2.05
C GLY A 13 -12.89 -16.47 -2.53
N LEU A 14 -12.62 -16.67 -3.82
CA LEU A 14 -11.31 -16.38 -4.42
C LEU A 14 -10.95 -14.90 -4.30
N GLN A 15 -11.88 -13.97 -4.55
CA GLN A 15 -11.66 -12.53 -4.39
C GLN A 15 -11.26 -12.19 -2.95
N CYS A 16 -11.92 -12.78 -1.96
CA CYS A 16 -11.55 -12.62 -0.54
C CYS A 16 -10.12 -13.12 -0.25
N ILE A 17 -9.75 -14.30 -0.76
CA ILE A 17 -8.39 -14.85 -0.59
C ILE A 17 -7.36 -13.93 -1.23
N LEU A 18 -7.61 -13.46 -2.45
CA LEU A 18 -6.73 -12.55 -3.16
C LEU A 18 -6.57 -11.22 -2.40
N PHE A 19 -7.63 -10.68 -1.76
CA PHE A 19 -7.53 -9.51 -0.88
C PHE A 19 -6.60 -9.69 0.32
N TYR A 20 -6.40 -10.93 0.77
CA TYR A 20 -5.51 -11.25 1.88
C TYR A 20 -4.02 -11.36 1.48
N ILE A 21 -3.72 -11.57 0.19
CA ILE A 21 -2.33 -11.75 -0.30
C ILE A 21 -1.38 -10.60 0.08
N PRO A 22 -1.74 -9.30 -0.05
CA PRO A 22 -0.83 -8.21 0.31
C PRO A 22 -0.41 -8.24 1.79
N HIS A 23 -1.29 -8.70 2.68
CA HIS A 23 -0.98 -8.86 4.09
C HIS A 23 0.09 -9.94 4.32
N ILE A 24 -0.10 -11.12 3.69
CA ILE A 24 0.90 -12.20 3.73
C ILE A 24 2.22 -11.73 3.12
N ALA A 25 2.19 -11.01 2.00
CA ALA A 25 3.39 -10.48 1.36
C ALA A 25 4.18 -9.54 2.29
N TRP A 26 3.48 -8.70 3.06
CA TRP A 26 4.11 -7.85 4.06
C TRP A 26 4.71 -8.64 5.22
N GLN A 27 3.97 -9.62 5.75
CA GLN A 27 4.46 -10.48 6.83
C GLN A 27 5.71 -11.26 6.40
N ALA A 28 5.68 -11.86 5.20
CA ALA A 28 6.83 -12.56 4.64
C ALA A 28 8.02 -11.62 4.43
N ALA A 29 7.79 -10.41 3.91
CA ALA A 29 8.85 -9.41 3.74
C ALA A 29 9.49 -8.96 5.07
N CYS A 30 8.70 -8.91 6.16
CA CYS A 30 9.20 -8.62 7.49
C CYS A 30 9.98 -9.80 8.06
N ALA A 31 9.43 -11.02 7.96
CA ALA A 31 10.00 -12.25 8.50
C ALA A 31 11.33 -12.66 7.83
N CYS A 32 11.45 -12.52 6.50
CA CYS A 32 12.66 -12.91 5.79
C CYS A 32 13.85 -11.95 5.97
N ARG A 33 13.66 -10.79 6.62
CA ARG A 33 14.62 -9.69 6.49
C ARG A 33 14.98 -8.98 7.78
N SER A 34 14.07 -8.90 8.73
CA SER A 34 14.29 -8.23 9.99
C SER A 34 14.70 -9.26 11.03
N GLY A 35 15.92 -9.18 11.56
CA GLY A 35 16.44 -10.09 12.59
C GLY A 35 15.62 -10.10 13.88
N GLY A 36 14.62 -9.22 13.98
CA GLY A 36 13.49 -9.30 14.90
C GLY A 36 12.22 -8.80 14.21
N ASP A 37 11.07 -9.32 14.62
CA ASP A 37 9.77 -8.99 14.05
C ASP A 37 9.45 -7.48 14.19
N MET A 38 9.25 -6.77 13.08
CA MET A 38 8.85 -5.35 13.10
C MET A 38 7.54 -5.15 13.89
N PHE A 39 6.65 -6.15 13.88
CA PHE A 39 5.42 -6.10 14.66
C PHE A 39 5.70 -6.19 16.17
N SER A 40 6.70 -6.96 16.60
CA SER A 40 7.09 -7.02 18.02
C SER A 40 7.72 -5.72 18.50
N LEU A 41 8.49 -5.04 17.63
CA LEU A 41 9.02 -3.70 17.91
C LEU A 41 7.90 -2.69 18.13
N VAL A 42 6.96 -2.61 17.20
CA VAL A 42 5.81 -1.68 17.28
C VAL A 42 4.96 -1.98 18.51
N LYS A 43 4.72 -3.27 18.79
CA LYS A 43 3.97 -3.69 19.99
C LYS A 43 4.70 -3.28 21.27
N SER A 44 6.01 -3.52 21.36
CA SER A 44 6.82 -3.14 22.52
C SER A 44 6.80 -1.63 22.76
N ALA A 45 6.85 -0.83 21.69
CA ALA A 45 6.73 0.62 21.77
C ALA A 45 5.33 1.10 22.17
N ALA A 46 4.28 0.42 21.69
CA ALA A 46 2.91 0.71 22.09
C ALA A 46 2.64 0.35 23.56
N ASP A 47 3.16 -0.80 24.03
CA ASP A 47 3.06 -1.22 25.43
C ASP A 47 3.80 -0.21 26.34
N ALA A 48 4.98 0.27 25.93
CA ALA A 48 5.74 1.30 26.65
C ALA A 48 4.95 2.61 26.86
N ALA A 49 3.96 2.90 26.00
CA ALA A 49 3.13 4.09 26.16
C ALA A 49 2.22 4.04 27.40
N ILE A 50 1.91 2.84 27.89
CA ILE A 50 0.96 2.57 28.98
C ILE A 50 1.70 2.42 30.33
N LEU A 51 3.00 2.16 30.30
CA LEU A 51 3.81 1.88 31.49
C LEU A 51 4.01 3.11 32.40
N SER A 52 4.35 2.84 33.66
CA SER A 52 4.80 3.82 34.66
C SER A 52 6.07 4.54 34.19
N ARG A 53 6.41 5.72 34.73
CA ARG A 53 7.55 6.53 34.23
C ARG A 53 8.89 5.78 34.27
N ASP A 54 9.18 5.08 35.36
CA ASP A 54 10.46 4.39 35.54
C ASP A 54 10.55 3.14 34.66
N ASP A 55 9.46 2.38 34.55
CA ASP A 55 9.41 1.19 33.69
C ASP A 55 9.38 1.57 32.22
N ARG A 56 8.76 2.71 31.88
CA ARG A 56 8.73 3.28 30.53
C ARG A 56 10.12 3.62 30.04
N GLN A 57 10.97 4.23 30.87
CA GLN A 57 12.36 4.53 30.47
C GLN A 57 13.13 3.27 30.09
N LYS A 58 13.01 2.20 30.89
CA LYS A 58 13.63 0.90 30.59
C LYS A 58 13.06 0.28 29.31
N ALA A 59 11.76 0.39 29.09
CA ALA A 59 11.11 -0.10 27.88
C ALA A 59 11.56 0.68 26.63
N VAL A 60 11.65 2.01 26.74
CA VAL A 60 12.16 2.90 25.68
C VAL A 60 13.61 2.58 25.34
N ALA A 61 14.47 2.37 26.34
CA ALA A 61 15.86 1.95 26.12
C ALA A 61 15.94 0.62 25.36
N ARG A 62 15.14 -0.39 25.76
CA ARG A 62 15.05 -1.66 25.05
C ARG A 62 14.57 -1.51 23.61
N VAL A 63 13.61 -0.63 23.37
CA VAL A 63 13.11 -0.32 22.02
C VAL A 63 14.18 0.37 21.17
N ALA A 64 14.97 1.27 21.76
CA ALA A 64 16.10 1.92 21.10
C ALA A 64 17.20 0.91 20.73
N GLU A 65 17.61 0.04 21.66
CA GLU A 65 18.55 -1.06 21.41
C GLU A 65 18.07 -1.97 20.28
N PHE A 66 16.79 -2.36 20.28
CA PHE A 66 16.22 -3.18 19.21
C PHE A 66 16.28 -2.49 17.84
N ILE A 67 16.05 -1.17 17.78
CA ILE A 67 16.20 -0.38 16.54
C ILE A 67 17.67 -0.35 16.11
N GLU A 68 18.60 -0.19 17.04
CA GLU A 68 20.04 -0.21 16.77
C GLU A 68 20.51 -1.57 16.24
N ASP A 69 20.03 -2.68 16.82
CA ASP A 69 20.32 -4.04 16.33
C ASP A 69 19.79 -4.24 14.91
N MET A 70 18.56 -3.77 14.64
CA MET A 70 17.97 -3.80 13.31
C MET A 70 18.76 -2.98 12.28
N ILE A 71 19.29 -1.82 12.67
CA ILE A 71 20.13 -0.97 11.81
C ILE A 71 21.55 -1.56 11.68
N GLY A 72 22.09 -2.12 12.76
CA GLY A 72 23.43 -2.65 12.91
C GLY A 72 23.67 -3.93 12.10
N MET A 73 22.68 -4.82 12.03
CA MET A 73 22.71 -6.02 11.17
C MET A 73 22.90 -5.67 9.67
N HIS A 74 22.70 -4.42 9.28
CA HIS A 74 22.91 -3.91 7.93
C HIS A 74 24.27 -3.20 7.70
N LYS A 75 25.14 -3.10 8.71
CA LYS A 75 26.49 -2.50 8.60
C LYS A 75 27.53 -3.45 7.96
N GLU A 76 27.32 -4.77 7.95
CA GLU A 76 28.36 -5.77 7.67
C GLU A 76 28.69 -6.09 6.19
N CYS A 77 28.00 -5.55 5.18
CA CYS A 77 28.34 -5.84 3.77
C CYS A 77 29.54 -5.01 3.25
N ARG A 78 30.76 -5.46 3.60
CA ARG A 78 32.07 -4.86 3.32
C ARG A 78 32.50 -4.96 1.83
N LYS A 79 32.95 -3.80 1.31
CA LYS A 79 33.74 -3.43 0.10
C LYS A 79 33.87 -4.43 -1.09
N GLY A 80 33.35 -4.03 -2.27
CA GLY A 80 33.68 -4.63 -3.58
C GLY A 80 33.52 -3.64 -4.75
N LYS A 81 34.11 -3.87 -5.93
CA LYS A 81 34.17 -2.92 -7.08
C LYS A 81 32.78 -2.43 -7.58
N ARG A 82 31.72 -3.23 -7.41
CA ARG A 82 30.30 -2.83 -7.63
C ARG A 82 29.88 -1.58 -6.81
N ALA A 83 30.60 -1.26 -5.74
CA ALA A 83 30.44 -0.10 -4.87
C ALA A 83 30.49 1.26 -5.56
N LYS A 84 31.40 1.42 -6.53
CA LYS A 84 31.65 2.69 -7.21
C LYS A 84 30.59 2.94 -8.29
N LEU A 85 30.24 1.89 -9.04
CA LEU A 85 29.24 1.94 -10.11
C LEU A 85 27.85 2.33 -9.59
N THR A 86 27.43 1.80 -8.43
CA THR A 86 26.14 2.12 -7.82
C THR A 86 26.08 3.54 -7.23
N LYS A 87 27.21 4.12 -6.80
CA LYS A 87 27.29 5.53 -6.36
C LYS A 87 27.03 6.49 -7.53
N THR A 88 27.58 6.17 -8.71
CA THR A 88 27.37 6.95 -9.94
C THR A 88 25.93 6.80 -10.46
N ALA A 89 25.36 5.59 -10.39
CA ALA A 89 23.95 5.36 -10.77
C ALA A 89 22.96 6.07 -9.85
N ALA A 90 23.24 6.17 -8.54
CA ALA A 90 22.42 6.94 -7.59
C ALA A 90 22.46 8.46 -7.80
N GLN A 91 23.50 8.99 -8.46
CA GLN A 91 23.59 10.40 -8.84
C GLN A 91 22.79 10.72 -10.12
N PHE A 92 22.65 9.76 -11.05
CA PHE A 92 21.94 9.96 -12.33
C PHE A 92 20.48 9.47 -12.34
N GLY A 93 20.14 8.45 -11.55
CA GLY A 93 18.80 7.89 -11.43
C GLY A 93 18.37 7.84 -9.97
N GLY A 94 17.77 8.93 -9.48
CA GLY A 94 17.35 9.05 -8.09
C GLY A 94 16.45 7.90 -7.63
N ILE A 95 16.70 7.39 -6.43
CA ILE A 95 15.83 6.57 -5.53
C ILE A 95 15.22 5.25 -6.06
N PHE A 96 15.09 5.05 -7.37
CA PHE A 96 14.54 3.82 -7.97
C PHE A 96 15.52 2.65 -8.02
N VAL A 97 16.79 2.87 -7.67
CA VAL A 97 17.76 1.78 -7.54
C VAL A 97 17.67 1.20 -6.13
N ALA A 98 16.91 0.12 -5.99
CA ALA A 98 16.89 -0.72 -4.79
C ALA A 98 18.30 -1.27 -4.53
N SER A 99 19.03 -0.66 -3.60
CA SER A 99 20.38 -1.10 -3.23
C SER A 99 20.41 -1.48 -1.76
N LYS A 100 20.81 -2.73 -1.46
CA LYS A 100 21.14 -3.24 -0.11
C LYS A 100 22.16 -2.38 0.65
N ARG A 101 22.78 -1.40 -0.03
CA ARG A 101 23.91 -0.59 0.43
C ARG A 101 23.53 0.77 1.01
N LEU A 102 22.32 1.27 0.74
CA LEU A 102 21.87 2.60 1.19
C LEU A 102 20.99 2.55 2.45
N GLY A 103 20.62 1.36 2.93
CA GLY A 103 19.62 1.23 4.01
C GLY A 103 18.28 1.84 3.60
N THR A 104 17.82 1.52 2.39
CA THR A 104 16.51 1.90 1.83
C THR A 104 15.65 0.69 1.45
N HIS A 105 16.11 -0.52 1.78
CA HIS A 105 15.46 -1.76 1.33
C HIS A 105 14.15 -1.98 2.10
N LEU A 106 14.03 -1.51 3.34
CA LEU A 106 12.80 -1.62 4.11
C LEU A 106 11.71 -0.72 3.54
N ILE A 107 12.10 0.50 3.19
CA ILE A 107 11.25 1.44 2.47
C ILE A 107 10.79 0.85 1.14
N PHE A 108 11.73 0.33 0.34
CA PHE A 108 11.40 -0.25 -0.97
C PHE A 108 10.44 -1.43 -0.85
N SER A 109 10.70 -2.35 0.09
CA SER A 109 9.82 -3.50 0.32
C SER A 109 8.40 -3.08 0.75
N TYR A 110 8.27 -2.05 1.59
CA TYR A 110 6.98 -1.50 1.98
C TYR A 110 6.25 -0.85 0.79
N LEU A 111 6.97 -0.07 -0.02
CA LEU A 111 6.41 0.52 -1.25
C LEU A 111 5.98 -0.56 -2.26
N CYS A 112 6.76 -1.64 -2.40
CA CYS A 112 6.37 -2.79 -3.22
C CYS A 112 5.06 -3.42 -2.74
N VAL A 113 4.89 -3.63 -1.43
CA VAL A 113 3.62 -4.15 -0.87
C VAL A 113 2.45 -3.21 -1.17
N LYS A 114 2.65 -1.89 -1.06
CA LYS A 114 1.61 -0.91 -1.41
C LYS A 114 1.25 -0.98 -2.90
N ILE A 115 2.24 -1.14 -3.78
CA ILE A 115 2.01 -1.34 -5.22
C ILE A 115 1.26 -2.65 -5.47
N VAL A 116 1.67 -3.76 -4.85
CA VAL A 116 0.98 -5.05 -4.93
C VAL A 116 -0.47 -4.94 -4.45
N THR A 117 -0.73 -4.14 -3.41
CA THR A 117 -2.10 -3.87 -2.92
C THR A 117 -2.95 -3.15 -3.97
N ILE A 118 -2.40 -2.15 -4.65
CA ILE A 118 -3.09 -1.41 -5.72
C ILE A 118 -3.35 -2.32 -6.93
N ILE A 119 -2.34 -3.09 -7.35
CA ILE A 119 -2.47 -4.08 -8.43
C ILE A 119 -3.55 -5.10 -8.09
N ASN A 120 -3.58 -5.58 -6.85
CA ASN A 120 -4.61 -6.51 -6.38
C ASN A 120 -6.00 -5.88 -6.46
N ALA A 121 -6.20 -4.66 -5.95
CA ALA A 121 -7.48 -3.97 -6.05
C ALA A 121 -7.94 -3.76 -7.51
N ALA A 122 -7.01 -3.40 -8.42
CA ALA A 122 -7.29 -3.31 -9.85
C ALA A 122 -7.65 -4.67 -10.47
N LEU A 123 -6.96 -5.74 -10.06
CA LEU A 123 -7.27 -7.11 -10.46
C LEU A 123 -8.67 -7.53 -10.00
N GLN A 124 -9.12 -7.13 -8.81
CA GLN A 124 -10.49 -7.41 -8.35
C GLN A 124 -11.54 -6.74 -9.22
N LEU A 125 -11.32 -5.46 -9.58
CA LEU A 125 -12.20 -4.76 -10.51
C LEU A 125 -12.22 -5.43 -11.89
N PHE A 126 -11.07 -5.90 -12.37
CA PHE A 126 -10.96 -6.65 -13.61
C PHE A 126 -11.69 -8.00 -13.55
N LEU A 127 -11.57 -8.74 -12.44
CA LEU A 127 -12.26 -10.01 -12.22
C LEU A 127 -13.78 -9.83 -12.22
N ILE A 128 -14.31 -8.79 -11.56
CA ILE A 128 -15.75 -8.49 -11.57
C ILE A 128 -16.22 -8.20 -13.00
N GLN A 129 -15.50 -7.36 -13.75
CA GLN A 129 -15.85 -7.03 -15.14
C GLN A 129 -15.83 -8.25 -16.05
N ARG A 130 -14.79 -9.09 -15.91
CA ARG A 130 -14.62 -10.35 -16.64
C ARG A 130 -15.74 -11.34 -16.32
N PHE A 131 -16.10 -11.46 -15.04
CA PHE A 131 -17.13 -12.39 -14.57
C PHE A 131 -18.53 -12.00 -15.04
N LEU A 132 -18.83 -10.70 -15.05
CA LEU A 132 -20.10 -10.17 -15.55
C LEU A 132 -20.18 -10.11 -17.09
N GLY A 133 -19.10 -10.46 -17.80
CA GLY A 133 -19.09 -10.50 -19.27
C GLY A 133 -18.99 -9.13 -19.96
N PHE A 134 -18.64 -8.07 -19.22
CA PHE A 134 -18.37 -6.74 -19.79
C PHE A 134 -16.96 -6.70 -20.37
N TYR A 135 -16.87 -6.80 -21.69
CA TYR A 135 -15.64 -6.52 -22.41
C TYR A 135 -15.59 -5.03 -22.76
N SER A 136 -14.42 -4.41 -22.61
CA SER A 136 -14.12 -3.02 -23.00
C SER A 136 -14.44 -2.69 -24.47
N ASN A 137 -14.73 -3.69 -25.30
CA ASN A 137 -15.04 -3.53 -26.73
C ASN A 137 -16.54 -3.34 -27.02
N GLY A 138 -17.37 -2.98 -26.02
CA GLY A 138 -18.82 -2.76 -26.21
C GLY A 138 -19.62 -4.01 -26.62
N SER A 139 -18.99 -5.19 -26.64
CA SER A 139 -19.56 -6.42 -27.19
C SER A 139 -20.46 -7.19 -26.22
N ALA A 140 -20.63 -6.70 -24.98
CA ALA A 140 -21.51 -7.29 -23.98
C ALA A 140 -22.97 -7.34 -24.42
N SER A 141 -23.44 -6.34 -25.18
CA SER A 141 -24.81 -6.31 -25.73
C SER A 141 -25.01 -7.31 -26.90
N ARG A 142 -23.95 -7.66 -27.65
CA ARG A 142 -24.09 -8.50 -28.86
C ARG A 142 -24.26 -10.00 -28.60
N ARG A 143 -23.80 -10.53 -27.45
CA ARG A 143 -23.84 -11.99 -27.18
C ARG A 143 -25.08 -12.45 -26.40
N SER A 144 -25.69 -11.61 -25.58
CA SER A 144 -26.93 -11.97 -24.86
C SER A 144 -28.17 -12.01 -25.78
N LEU A 145 -28.14 -11.30 -26.91
CA LEU A 145 -29.24 -11.26 -27.89
C LEU A 145 -29.33 -12.50 -28.81
N GLN A 146 -28.30 -13.35 -28.85
CA GLN A 146 -28.21 -14.48 -29.79
C GLN A 146 -28.82 -15.80 -29.25
N LEU A 147 -29.51 -15.78 -28.11
CA LEU A 147 -30.10 -16.98 -27.51
C LEU A 147 -31.64 -16.98 -27.52
N GLY A 148 -32.23 -16.57 -28.65
CA GLY A 148 -33.69 -16.46 -28.75
C GLY A 148 -34.32 -16.28 -30.14
N LYS A 149 -33.68 -16.67 -31.25
CA LYS A 149 -34.39 -16.73 -32.55
C LYS A 149 -34.13 -18.04 -33.29
N VAL A 150 -35.21 -18.83 -33.37
CA VAL A 150 -35.42 -19.86 -34.39
C VAL A 150 -35.63 -19.16 -35.73
N THR A 151 -34.93 -19.67 -36.75
CA THR A 151 -35.07 -19.50 -38.21
C THR A 151 -35.94 -18.33 -38.72
N ASP A 152 -35.30 -17.30 -39.29
CA ASP A 152 -35.60 -16.84 -40.65
C ASP A 152 -34.61 -15.74 -41.09
N PHE A 153 -33.77 -16.08 -42.07
CA PHE A 153 -32.66 -15.25 -42.56
C PHE A 153 -33.09 -14.15 -43.56
N LYS A 154 -34.41 -13.89 -43.72
CA LYS A 154 -34.94 -13.04 -44.80
C LYS A 154 -35.62 -11.74 -44.35
N ALA A 155 -35.81 -11.52 -43.06
CA ALA A 155 -36.48 -10.33 -42.53
C ALA A 155 -35.54 -9.28 -41.88
N LEU A 156 -34.23 -9.35 -42.13
CA LEU A 156 -33.22 -8.55 -41.41
C LEU A 156 -32.65 -7.35 -42.18
N ASN A 157 -33.22 -6.98 -43.34
CA ASN A 157 -32.75 -5.83 -44.12
C ASN A 157 -33.57 -4.53 -43.92
N ASP A 158 -34.75 -4.56 -43.32
CA ASP A 158 -35.67 -3.40 -43.31
C ASP A 158 -35.86 -2.70 -41.96
N LEU A 159 -35.00 -2.95 -40.96
CA LEU A 159 -35.02 -2.18 -39.71
C LEU A 159 -33.64 -1.56 -39.43
N SER A 160 -33.27 -0.63 -40.31
CA SER A 160 -32.31 0.42 -39.99
C SER A 160 -33.01 1.43 -39.07
N TYR A 161 -32.67 1.43 -37.79
CA TYR A 161 -32.98 2.56 -36.90
C TYR A 161 -31.75 2.92 -36.05
N SER A 162 -31.22 4.09 -36.40
CA SER A 162 -30.29 4.98 -35.69
C SER A 162 -29.02 4.38 -35.07
N GLU A 163 -27.92 4.49 -35.83
CA GLU A 163 -26.62 4.84 -35.26
C GLU A 163 -26.74 6.15 -34.46
N ASN A 164 -26.18 6.18 -33.25
CA ASN A 164 -25.50 7.31 -32.59
C ASN A 164 -25.55 7.19 -31.04
N GLU A 165 -24.86 6.21 -30.46
CA GLU A 165 -24.17 6.45 -29.19
C GLU A 165 -22.77 5.85 -29.32
N ASN A 166 -21.77 6.71 -29.47
CA ASN A 166 -20.36 6.38 -29.27
C ASN A 166 -20.15 6.01 -27.79
N VAL A 167 -20.62 4.84 -27.38
CA VAL A 167 -20.28 4.27 -26.07
C VAL A 167 -18.89 3.67 -26.21
N GLU A 168 -17.88 4.53 -26.19
CA GLU A 168 -16.54 4.09 -25.80
C GLU A 168 -16.69 3.24 -24.54
N GLY A 169 -16.13 2.02 -24.55
CA GLY A 169 -16.40 0.99 -23.55
C GLY A 169 -15.83 1.36 -22.17
N TYR A 170 -16.49 2.25 -21.47
CA TYR A 170 -16.21 2.53 -20.07
C TYR A 170 -16.67 1.32 -19.25
N GLY A 171 -15.75 0.67 -18.54
CA GLY A 171 -15.99 -0.58 -17.82
C GLY A 171 -17.24 -0.59 -16.95
N PHE A 172 -17.76 -1.80 -16.62
CA PHE A 172 -19.04 -2.08 -15.95
C PHE A 172 -19.64 -0.93 -15.11
N GLY A 173 -18.92 -0.42 -14.11
CA GLY A 173 -19.46 0.60 -13.21
C GLY A 173 -19.68 1.98 -13.82
N LEU A 174 -18.87 2.41 -14.80
CA LEU A 174 -19.11 3.68 -15.51
C LEU A 174 -20.35 3.59 -16.40
N THR A 175 -20.55 2.44 -17.04
CA THR A 175 -21.78 2.12 -17.79
C THR A 175 -22.99 2.13 -16.84
N VAL A 176 -22.88 1.50 -15.66
CA VAL A 176 -23.91 1.52 -14.60
C VAL A 176 -24.21 2.95 -14.13
N VAL A 177 -23.20 3.78 -13.86
CA VAL A 177 -23.38 5.19 -13.45
C VAL A 177 -24.11 5.98 -14.52
N ASN A 178 -23.73 5.82 -15.79
CA ASN A 178 -24.38 6.52 -16.90
C ASN A 178 -25.85 6.08 -17.07
N HIS A 179 -26.16 4.80 -16.86
CA HIS A 179 -27.54 4.31 -16.90
C HIS A 179 -28.39 4.83 -15.73
N ILE A 180 -27.83 4.86 -14.51
CA ILE A 180 -28.51 5.45 -13.35
C ILE A 180 -28.76 6.95 -13.58
N ARG A 181 -27.77 7.68 -14.12
CA ARG A 181 -27.89 9.12 -14.41
C ARG A 181 -28.92 9.42 -15.51
N SER A 182 -29.11 8.51 -16.47
CA SER A 182 -30.09 8.66 -17.55
C SER A 182 -31.51 8.23 -17.16
N GLY A 183 -31.73 7.76 -15.93
CA GLY A 183 -33.06 7.36 -15.45
C GLY A 183 -33.66 6.16 -16.19
N ARG A 184 -32.85 5.39 -16.94
CA ARG A 184 -33.29 4.19 -17.64
C ARG A 184 -33.29 3.01 -16.68
N ASP A 185 -34.47 2.43 -16.47
CA ASP A 185 -34.62 1.27 -15.59
C ASP A 185 -34.01 -0.01 -16.21
N TRP A 186 -33.57 -0.90 -15.32
CA TRP A 186 -32.86 -2.14 -15.61
C TRP A 186 -33.57 -3.22 -16.47
N PRO A 187 -34.91 -3.28 -16.65
CA PRO A 187 -35.51 -4.36 -17.43
C PRO A 187 -35.12 -4.38 -18.90
N GLU A 188 -34.58 -3.29 -19.46
CA GLU A 188 -34.21 -3.20 -20.88
C GLU A 188 -32.81 -3.74 -21.20
N THR A 189 -31.92 -3.85 -20.20
CA THR A 189 -30.50 -4.20 -20.45
C THR A 189 -30.23 -5.70 -20.58
N MET A 190 -31.18 -6.58 -20.20
CA MET A 190 -31.09 -8.06 -20.29
C MET A 190 -29.86 -8.69 -19.60
N LEU A 191 -29.12 -7.91 -18.80
CA LEU A 191 -27.86 -8.32 -18.18
C LEU A 191 -28.08 -9.31 -17.02
N PHE A 192 -29.14 -9.06 -16.26
CA PHE A 192 -29.57 -9.89 -15.14
C PHE A 192 -31.06 -10.24 -15.29
N PRO A 193 -31.42 -11.27 -16.08
CA PRO A 193 -32.81 -11.67 -16.24
C PRO A 193 -33.38 -12.15 -14.90
N ARG A 194 -34.53 -11.57 -14.52
CA ARG A 194 -35.27 -11.94 -13.30
C ARG A 194 -36.20 -13.13 -13.52
N VAL A 195 -36.41 -13.49 -14.79
CA VAL A 195 -37.26 -14.58 -15.26
C VAL A 195 -36.51 -15.39 -16.30
N ALA A 196 -36.57 -16.72 -16.23
CA ALA A 196 -36.01 -17.62 -17.23
C ALA A 196 -37.00 -18.74 -17.59
N TYR A 197 -36.92 -19.26 -18.82
CA TYR A 197 -37.70 -20.41 -19.25
C TYR A 197 -36.90 -21.71 -19.03
N CYS A 198 -37.48 -22.64 -18.30
CA CYS A 198 -36.91 -23.97 -18.07
C CYS A 198 -37.67 -25.00 -18.92
N ARG A 199 -36.94 -25.83 -19.67
CA ARG A 199 -37.53 -26.95 -20.42
C ARG A 199 -37.63 -28.15 -19.50
N VAL A 200 -38.84 -28.49 -19.07
CA VAL A 200 -39.11 -29.67 -18.26
C VAL A 200 -39.30 -30.86 -19.22
N PRO A 201 -38.44 -31.88 -19.19
CA PRO A 201 -38.68 -33.09 -19.98
C PRO A 201 -39.95 -33.75 -19.46
N GLY A 202 -40.98 -33.89 -20.31
CA GLY A 202 -42.24 -34.51 -19.92
C GLY A 202 -42.04 -35.97 -19.50
N ILE A 203 -42.92 -36.44 -18.62
CA ILE A 203 -43.06 -37.86 -18.28
C ILE A 203 -43.28 -38.61 -19.59
N ARG A 204 -42.43 -39.61 -19.87
CA ARG A 204 -42.47 -40.35 -21.14
C ARG A 204 -43.77 -41.16 -21.22
N LEU A 205 -44.71 -40.77 -22.09
CA LEU A 205 -45.56 -41.75 -22.74
C LEU A 205 -44.79 -42.31 -23.94
N VAL A 206 -44.81 -43.64 -24.11
CA VAL A 206 -44.01 -44.37 -25.10
C VAL A 206 -44.28 -43.81 -26.51
N GLY A 207 -43.23 -43.34 -27.19
CA GLY A 207 -43.28 -42.92 -28.60
C GLY A 207 -43.22 -41.43 -28.90
N VAL A 208 -43.51 -40.51 -27.95
CA VAL A 208 -43.48 -39.06 -28.21
C VAL A 208 -42.78 -38.30 -27.07
N LYS A 209 -41.68 -37.60 -27.38
CA LYS A 209 -41.02 -36.69 -26.43
C LYS A 209 -41.75 -35.35 -26.39
N ASN A 210 -42.78 -35.23 -25.54
CA ASN A 210 -43.38 -33.94 -25.23
C ASN A 210 -42.51 -33.20 -24.20
N SER A 211 -42.09 -31.99 -24.52
CA SER A 211 -41.33 -31.12 -23.62
C SER A 211 -42.13 -29.86 -23.33
N TYR A 212 -42.38 -29.60 -22.06
CA TYR A 212 -43.07 -28.39 -21.61
C TYR A 212 -42.04 -27.31 -21.26
N THR A 213 -42.41 -26.05 -21.45
CA THR A 213 -41.61 -24.91 -20.99
C THR A 213 -42.31 -24.27 -19.81
N ALA A 214 -41.61 -24.12 -18.70
CA ALA A 214 -42.09 -23.47 -17.50
C ALA A 214 -41.34 -22.14 -17.31
N GLN A 215 -42.05 -21.11 -16.86
CA GLN A 215 -41.44 -19.84 -16.49
C GLN A 215 -40.97 -19.90 -15.03
N CYS A 216 -39.70 -19.60 -14.78
CA CYS A 216 -39.09 -19.60 -13.45
C CYS A 216 -38.66 -18.19 -13.08
N ALA A 217 -38.94 -17.75 -11.86
CA ALA A 217 -38.37 -16.53 -11.28
C ALA A 217 -36.99 -16.81 -10.69
N LEU A 218 -36.01 -15.93 -10.93
CA LEU A 218 -34.64 -16.04 -10.42
C LEU A 218 -34.34 -14.90 -9.44
N PRO A 219 -34.84 -14.97 -8.19
CA PRO A 219 -34.62 -13.92 -7.19
C PRO A 219 -33.14 -13.74 -6.84
N ILE A 220 -32.34 -14.81 -6.93
CA ILE A 220 -30.89 -14.78 -6.68
C ILE A 220 -30.15 -13.80 -7.59
N ASN A 221 -30.66 -13.58 -8.80
CA ASN A 221 -30.03 -12.69 -9.76
C ASN A 221 -30.21 -11.21 -9.40
N MET A 222 -31.37 -10.87 -8.79
CA MET A 222 -31.60 -9.53 -8.25
C MET A 222 -30.64 -9.23 -7.10
N LEU A 223 -30.34 -10.22 -6.26
CA LEU A 223 -29.38 -10.05 -5.17
C LEU A 223 -27.97 -9.83 -5.71
N ASN A 224 -27.52 -10.67 -6.65
CA ASN A 224 -26.20 -10.57 -7.27
C ASN A 224 -26.00 -9.23 -7.96
N GLU A 225 -27.00 -8.74 -8.70
CA GLU A 225 -27.00 -7.40 -9.31
C GLU A 225 -26.61 -6.32 -8.29
N LYS A 226 -27.29 -6.28 -7.13
CA LYS A 226 -27.04 -5.25 -6.11
C LYS A 226 -25.69 -5.41 -5.42
N ILE A 227 -25.29 -6.64 -5.11
CA ILE A 227 -24.00 -6.93 -4.44
C ILE A 227 -22.83 -6.53 -5.35
N TYR A 228 -22.86 -6.86 -6.64
CA TYR A 228 -21.77 -6.52 -7.56
C TYR A 228 -21.65 -5.02 -7.82
N ILE A 229 -22.78 -4.30 -7.88
CA ILE A 229 -22.76 -2.83 -7.96
C ILE A 229 -22.12 -2.24 -6.70
N PHE A 230 -22.52 -2.69 -5.52
CA PHE A 230 -21.94 -2.26 -4.25
C PHE A 230 -20.43 -2.52 -4.20
N PHE A 231 -19.99 -3.75 -4.50
CA PHE A 231 -18.56 -4.10 -4.49
C PHE A 231 -17.74 -3.31 -5.51
N TRP A 232 -18.30 -3.01 -6.69
CA TRP A 232 -17.57 -2.21 -7.68
C TRP A 232 -17.24 -0.81 -7.13
N PHE A 233 -18.25 -0.08 -6.61
CA PHE A 233 -18.01 1.25 -6.02
C PHE A 233 -17.12 1.18 -4.79
N TRP A 234 -17.31 0.18 -3.95
CA TRP A 234 -16.51 -0.03 -2.75
C TRP A 234 -15.02 -0.26 -3.07
N ILE A 235 -14.72 -1.11 -4.05
CA ILE A 235 -13.34 -1.40 -4.45
C ILE A 235 -12.71 -0.19 -5.14
N VAL A 236 -13.45 0.58 -5.94
CA VAL A 236 -12.96 1.85 -6.50
C VAL A 236 -12.62 2.85 -5.39
N PHE A 237 -13.47 2.99 -4.38
CA PHE A 237 -13.19 3.82 -3.21
C PHE A 237 -11.92 3.38 -2.47
N LEU A 238 -11.77 2.07 -2.20
CA LEU A 238 -10.56 1.51 -1.58
C LEU A 238 -9.32 1.74 -2.46
N LEU A 239 -9.43 1.59 -3.77
CA LEU A 239 -8.33 1.85 -4.71
C LEU A 239 -7.84 3.29 -4.62
N ILE A 240 -8.76 4.27 -4.57
CA ILE A 240 -8.41 5.69 -4.39
C ILE A 240 -7.67 5.89 -3.06
N ILE A 241 -8.17 5.33 -1.96
CA ILE A 241 -7.49 5.40 -0.65
C ILE A 241 -6.09 4.80 -0.72
N CYS A 242 -5.93 3.64 -1.37
CA CYS A 242 -4.63 2.98 -1.51
C CYS A 242 -3.64 3.83 -2.33
N ILE A 243 -4.10 4.47 -3.40
CA ILE A 243 -3.29 5.37 -4.22
C ILE A 243 -2.86 6.59 -3.40
N LEU A 244 -3.80 7.24 -2.70
CA LEU A 244 -3.49 8.37 -1.81
C LEU A 244 -2.49 7.96 -0.72
N SER A 245 -2.67 6.79 -0.11
CA SER A 245 -1.75 6.22 0.87
C SER A 245 -0.35 6.05 0.28
N LEU A 246 -0.23 5.48 -0.93
CA LEU A 246 1.04 5.32 -1.62
C LEU A 246 1.71 6.67 -1.87
N LEU A 247 0.98 7.67 -2.39
CA LEU A 247 1.51 9.00 -2.68
C LEU A 247 1.98 9.73 -1.41
N LEU A 248 1.24 9.62 -0.31
CA LEU A 248 1.64 10.19 0.99
C LEU A 248 2.93 9.53 1.50
N TRP A 249 3.06 8.21 1.40
CA TRP A 249 4.29 7.51 1.78
C TRP A 249 5.46 7.84 0.86
N LEU A 250 5.21 7.93 -0.44
CA LEU A 250 6.20 8.32 -1.44
C LEU A 250 6.77 9.71 -1.12
N THR A 251 5.90 10.70 -0.90
CA THR A 251 6.33 12.07 -0.56
C THR A 251 7.04 12.15 0.79
N ARG A 252 6.63 11.36 1.80
CA ARG A 252 7.28 11.31 3.14
C ARG A 252 8.68 10.68 3.11
N MET A 253 8.92 9.72 2.23
CA MET A 253 10.16 8.93 2.22
C MET A 253 11.16 9.35 1.15
N ILE A 254 10.70 9.80 -0.02
CA ILE A 254 11.55 10.21 -1.15
C ILE A 254 12.18 11.59 -0.90
N LEU A 255 11.44 12.52 -0.30
CA LEU A 255 11.99 13.86 -0.02
C LEU A 255 12.92 13.79 1.20
N ALA A 256 14.23 13.75 0.93
CA ALA A 256 15.27 13.76 1.96
C ALA A 256 15.12 14.94 2.93
N SER A 257 14.73 16.12 2.43
CA SER A 257 14.45 17.30 3.25
C SER A 257 13.33 17.07 4.27
N LYS A 258 12.18 16.51 3.83
CA LYS A 258 11.05 16.19 4.74
C LYS A 258 11.41 15.10 5.75
N ARG A 259 12.23 14.13 5.36
CA ARG A 259 12.74 13.07 6.23
C ARG A 259 13.62 13.63 7.35
N LYS A 260 14.58 14.48 6.99
CA LYS A 260 15.49 15.13 7.96
C LYS A 260 14.75 16.08 8.88
N ASN A 261 13.88 16.93 8.33
CA ASN A 261 13.12 17.91 9.12
C ASN A 261 12.21 17.24 10.15
N PHE A 262 11.67 16.06 9.85
CA PHE A 262 10.88 15.28 10.80
C PHE A 262 11.69 14.92 12.06
N ILE A 263 12.88 14.34 11.90
CA ILE A 263 13.74 13.98 13.06
C ILE A 263 14.31 15.22 13.75
N LYS A 264 14.76 16.23 12.97
CA LYS A 264 15.24 17.51 13.51
C LYS A 264 14.17 18.19 14.39
N ARG A 265 12.88 18.07 14.05
CA ARG A 265 11.79 18.61 14.87
C ARG A 265 11.72 17.93 16.25
N TYR A 266 11.84 16.60 16.32
CA TYR A 266 11.80 15.89 17.61
C TYR A 266 12.98 16.25 18.51
N LEU A 267 14.19 16.32 17.94
CA LEU A 267 15.39 16.67 18.70
C LEU A 267 15.34 18.12 19.22
N ARG A 268 14.80 19.06 18.44
CA ARG A 268 14.59 20.45 18.87
C ARG A 268 13.55 20.58 19.99
N LEU A 269 12.44 19.84 19.91
CA LEU A 269 11.37 19.91 20.91
C LEU A 269 11.81 19.37 22.28
N LYS A 270 12.74 18.41 22.31
CA LYS A 270 13.31 17.85 23.55
C LYS A 270 14.42 18.72 24.14
N GLY A 271 14.78 19.84 23.50
CA GLY A 271 15.76 20.78 24.05
C GLY A 271 17.16 20.20 24.20
N ILE A 272 17.55 19.24 23.35
CA ILE A 272 18.92 18.74 23.35
C ILE A 272 19.80 19.89 22.89
N HIS A 273 20.52 20.49 23.84
CA HIS A 273 21.56 21.48 23.57
C HIS A 273 22.90 20.75 23.40
N SER A 274 23.75 21.25 22.50
CA SER A 274 25.11 20.72 22.36
C SER A 274 25.83 20.88 23.71
N LEU A 275 26.62 19.88 24.10
CA LEU A 275 27.44 19.87 25.34
C LEU A 275 28.32 21.13 25.51
N LYS A 276 28.53 21.90 24.44
CA LYS A 276 29.36 23.12 24.39
C LYS A 276 28.61 24.44 24.64
N GLY A 277 27.30 24.43 24.88
CA GLY A 277 26.54 25.68 25.07
C GLY A 277 26.31 26.51 23.79
N ASP A 278 26.89 26.09 22.67
CA ASP A 278 26.60 26.62 21.33
C ASP A 278 25.39 25.91 20.70
N GLU A 279 24.66 26.64 19.84
CA GLU A 279 23.59 26.10 19.01
C GLU A 279 24.08 24.85 18.25
N LEU A 280 23.31 23.75 18.28
CA LEU A 280 23.64 22.53 17.53
C LEU A 280 23.91 22.88 16.06
N LYS A 281 25.14 22.64 15.61
CA LYS A 281 25.47 22.77 14.19
C LYS A 281 24.62 21.78 13.41
N GLN A 282 23.90 22.29 12.40
CA GLN A 282 23.02 21.47 11.57
C GLN A 282 23.76 20.30 10.89
N SER A 283 25.09 20.42 10.74
CA SER A 283 26.00 19.37 10.23
C SER A 283 25.97 18.10 11.07
N ASP A 284 25.99 18.23 12.40
CA ASP A 284 26.17 17.08 13.31
C ASP A 284 24.87 16.27 13.40
N LEU A 285 23.75 16.97 13.34
CA LEU A 285 22.41 16.37 13.19
C LEU A 285 22.25 15.65 11.85
N ASP A 286 22.77 16.23 10.77
CA ASP A 286 22.75 15.60 9.45
C ASP A 286 23.63 14.35 9.41
N GLU A 287 24.76 14.33 10.13
CA GLU A 287 25.60 13.14 10.28
C GLU A 287 24.89 12.02 11.06
N PHE A 288 24.24 12.34 12.19
CA PHE A 288 23.41 11.39 12.93
C PHE A 288 22.32 10.78 12.02
N ILE A 289 21.57 11.61 11.28
CA ILE A 289 20.46 11.14 10.45
C ILE A 289 20.95 10.32 9.26
N ASP A 290 22.00 10.75 8.55
CA ASP A 290 22.42 10.09 7.31
C ASP A 290 23.36 8.89 7.53
N LYS A 291 24.26 8.93 8.53
CA LYS A 291 25.22 7.84 8.77
C LYS A 291 24.73 6.84 9.81
N TYR A 292 24.21 7.31 10.93
CA TYR A 292 23.82 6.46 12.06
C TYR A 292 22.41 5.90 11.86
N LEU A 293 21.39 6.75 11.76
CA LEU A 293 20.00 6.34 11.66
C LEU A 293 19.60 5.81 10.27
N ARG A 294 20.18 6.38 9.20
CA ARG A 294 19.89 6.09 7.79
C ARG A 294 18.40 6.25 7.42
N ALA A 295 18.07 5.99 6.15
CA ALA A 295 16.69 6.12 5.68
C ALA A 295 15.74 5.09 6.32
N ASP A 296 16.19 3.83 6.46
CA ASP A 296 15.41 2.76 7.10
C ASP A 296 15.11 3.04 8.58
N GLY A 297 16.04 3.60 9.36
CA GLY A 297 15.77 3.98 10.75
C GLY A 297 14.74 5.11 10.87
N VAL A 298 14.81 6.11 9.98
CA VAL A 298 13.76 7.15 9.93
C VAL A 298 12.40 6.57 9.53
N PHE A 299 12.37 5.56 8.65
CA PHE A 299 11.14 4.85 8.35
C PHE A 299 10.56 4.15 9.58
N ILE A 300 11.40 3.43 10.34
CA ILE A 300 10.99 2.72 11.55
C ILE A 300 10.43 3.71 12.58
N ILE A 301 11.12 4.83 12.82
CA ILE A 301 10.64 5.87 13.74
C ILE A 301 9.29 6.42 13.27
N ARG A 302 9.10 6.69 11.97
CA ARG A 302 7.79 7.11 11.44
C ARG A 302 6.71 6.06 11.66
N MET A 303 7.05 4.78 11.51
CA MET A 303 6.12 3.68 11.74
C MET A 303 5.75 3.60 13.23
N LEU A 304 6.71 3.76 14.14
CA LEU A 304 6.44 3.86 15.57
C LEU A 304 5.55 5.05 15.90
N THR A 305 5.79 6.23 15.31
CA THR A 305 4.96 7.42 15.57
C THR A 305 3.49 7.18 15.27
N ILE A 306 3.18 6.49 14.16
CA ILE A 306 1.80 6.22 13.75
C ILE A 306 1.10 5.24 14.71
N ASN A 307 1.83 4.36 15.39
CA ASN A 307 1.26 3.30 16.23
C ASN A 307 1.34 3.60 17.73
N SER A 308 2.43 4.20 18.20
CA SER A 308 2.75 4.45 19.62
C SER A 308 2.66 5.94 20.01
N GLY A 309 2.45 6.83 19.05
CA GLY A 309 2.29 8.27 19.28
C GLY A 309 3.60 9.09 19.33
N ASP A 310 3.45 10.41 19.34
CA ASP A 310 4.56 11.37 19.23
C ASP A 310 5.44 11.43 20.48
N ILE A 311 4.85 11.30 21.68
CA ILE A 311 5.55 11.45 22.97
C ILE A 311 6.61 10.35 23.15
N ILE A 312 6.20 9.09 22.99
CA ILE A 312 7.08 7.92 23.11
C ILE A 312 8.13 7.93 22.01
N THR A 313 7.74 8.30 20.78
CA THR A 313 8.70 8.47 19.70
C THR A 313 9.77 9.50 20.06
N GLY A 314 9.40 10.64 20.65
CA GLY A 314 10.35 11.67 21.07
C GLY A 314 11.33 11.18 22.14
N GLU A 315 10.87 10.34 23.08
CA GLU A 315 11.75 9.68 24.08
C GLU A 315 12.71 8.71 23.40
N ILE A 316 12.24 7.84 22.51
CA ILE A 316 13.08 6.89 21.77
C ILE A 316 14.12 7.61 20.91
N VAL A 317 13.75 8.68 20.20
CA VAL A 317 14.67 9.47 19.37
C VAL A 317 15.74 10.15 20.21
N THR A 318 15.40 10.59 21.43
CA THR A 318 16.36 11.19 22.36
C THR A 318 17.36 10.13 22.84
N GLU A 319 16.87 8.95 23.19
CA GLU A 319 17.72 7.84 23.64
C GLU A 319 18.68 7.38 22.54
N LEU A 320 18.18 7.22 21.31
CA LEU A 320 19.01 6.89 20.14
C LEU A 320 20.10 7.95 19.88
N TYR A 321 19.80 9.23 20.14
CA TYR A 321 20.79 10.30 19.99
C TYR A 321 21.85 10.25 21.11
N ASN A 322 21.45 9.97 22.34
CA ASN A 322 22.37 9.79 23.47
C ASN A 322 23.34 8.61 23.22
N ASN A 323 22.81 7.48 22.73
CA ASN A 323 23.62 6.31 22.36
C ASN A 323 24.60 6.63 21.23
N PHE A 324 24.17 7.39 20.22
CA PHE A 324 25.07 7.89 19.18
C PHE A 324 26.20 8.77 19.75
N MET A 325 25.89 9.70 20.65
CA MET A 325 26.89 10.56 21.27
C MET A 325 27.88 9.76 22.12
N ASN A 326 27.40 8.77 22.89
CA ASN A 326 28.26 7.86 23.65
C ASN A 326 29.22 7.09 22.72
N HIS A 327 28.72 6.56 21.61
CA HIS A 327 29.55 5.92 20.59
C HIS A 327 30.56 6.87 19.95
N TYR A 328 30.17 8.12 19.69
CA TYR A 328 31.05 9.13 19.13
C TYR A 328 32.19 9.47 20.09
N HIS A 329 31.91 9.66 21.38
CA HIS A 329 32.90 9.92 22.41
C HIS A 329 33.86 8.75 22.65
N ASN A 330 33.38 7.51 22.53
CA ASN A 330 34.24 6.33 22.64
C ASN A 330 35.23 6.20 21.47
N ILE A 331 34.87 6.69 20.28
CA ILE A 331 35.72 6.64 19.07
C ILE A 331 36.63 7.87 18.98
N HIS A 332 36.14 9.03 19.43
CA HIS A 332 36.84 10.30 19.51
C HIS A 332 36.88 10.74 20.98
N PRO A 333 37.79 10.17 21.80
CA PRO A 333 37.99 10.67 23.15
C PRO A 333 38.38 12.14 23.03
N ILE A 334 37.65 12.99 23.77
CA ILE A 334 38.05 14.38 23.92
C ILE A 334 39.35 14.33 24.71
N ASP A 335 40.47 14.70 24.09
CA ASP A 335 41.72 14.94 24.80
C ASP A 335 41.49 16.10 25.77
N LYS A 336 41.10 15.78 27.00
CA LYS A 336 40.87 16.75 28.09
C LYS A 336 42.14 17.54 28.47
N GLU A 337 43.27 17.23 27.86
CA GLU A 337 44.58 17.83 28.17
C GLU A 337 44.88 19.12 27.40
N GLN A 338 44.14 19.46 26.32
CA GLN A 338 44.39 20.71 25.56
C GLN A 338 43.51 21.90 25.95
N ASP A 339 42.44 21.71 26.73
CA ASP A 339 41.51 22.79 27.12
C ASP A 339 41.77 23.35 28.54
N LEU A 340 42.71 22.80 29.32
CA LEU A 340 43.07 23.34 30.65
C LEU A 340 44.26 24.33 30.61
N MET A 341 44.87 24.56 29.44
CA MET A 341 46.11 25.35 29.34
C MET A 341 46.08 26.43 28.24
N LYS A 342 44.95 27.11 28.05
CA LYS A 342 44.93 28.40 27.34
C LYS A 342 44.06 29.42 28.07
N PRO A 343 44.64 30.26 28.92
CA PRO A 343 44.02 31.52 29.27
C PRO A 343 44.41 32.53 28.19
N GLU A 344 43.62 32.70 27.12
CA GLU A 344 43.57 34.01 26.45
C GLU A 344 42.47 34.15 25.39
N LYS A 345 41.56 35.08 25.68
CA LYS A 345 41.01 36.14 24.83
C LYS A 345 40.83 35.81 23.34
N ILE A 346 39.57 35.66 22.93
CA ILE A 346 39.18 35.85 21.53
C ILE A 346 38.58 37.25 21.40
N GLY A 347 39.45 38.21 21.11
CA GLY A 347 39.08 39.47 20.49
C GLY A 347 38.94 39.28 18.98
N PHE A 348 37.94 39.95 18.40
CA PHE A 348 37.80 40.19 16.97
C PHE A 348 39.12 40.64 16.33
N THR A 349 39.49 40.02 15.20
CA THR A 349 40.02 40.62 13.95
C THR A 349 40.83 39.59 13.15
N ASN A 350 40.77 39.71 11.83
CA ASN A 350 41.62 39.11 10.79
C ASN A 350 41.13 37.81 10.13
N LEU A 351 40.22 37.96 9.18
CA LEU A 351 40.38 37.34 7.86
C LEU A 351 40.30 38.45 6.80
N VAL A 352 41.46 38.74 6.23
CA VAL A 352 41.67 39.31 4.89
C VAL A 352 41.13 38.35 3.85
#